data_AF-A0A523A6T9-F1
#
_entry.id   AF-A0A523A6T9-F1
#
_cell.length_a   1.000
_cell.length_b   1.000
_cell.length_c   1.000
_cell.angle_alpha   90.00
_cell.angle_beta   90.00
_cell.angle_gamma   90.00
#
_symmetry.space_group_name_H-M   'P 1'
#
loop_
_entity.id
_entity.type
_entity.pdbx_description
1 polymer ?
#
loop_
_entity_poly.entity_id
_entity_poly.type
_entity_poly.pdbx_seq_one_letter_code
_entity_poly.pdbx_strand_id
1 'polypeptide(L)'
;MITNEHRKVRHWLRQLSAENRLTGQTRLLAVRLLLAADSLYLAENLIQTAVAVENPEPLALVLAATIKQRQGHDELAANFLEQARAWADQDPGRLLRLATTIANYAGYDFPRQLQIISQDLARLMPDSLTGHLLRIDALAVVGKVEQALDELGQLAVIFPEFYPVTKRQSAKLLQLGRLPEAFALVEQTRIDHPWSTPDLVLARVNILWLQRRWREALQELEEALTSSVFDLFAAAARTAEVVVPSDDPPGLWPLLGQGVSPLRELVDTAMSPESAVAVKPIDERIRQLAAPLYADYRRQLRLALELNARQAVDRREFFAATRHYELLRRQYPDEWPILYDLAGLYGRMAQFEDAAAIYRQLAAAHLPYPGVAEAALRNAQ
;
A
#
# COMPACT_ATOMS: atom_id res chain seq x y z
N MET A 1 -16.06 13.75 7.58
CA MET A 1 -16.39 12.76 8.63
C MET A 1 -15.17 12.06 9.25
N ILE A 2 -13.98 11.98 8.61
CA ILE A 2 -12.76 11.30 9.15
C ILE A 2 -12.05 12.08 10.27
N THR A 3 -12.29 13.38 10.41
CA THR A 3 -11.75 14.17 11.55
C THR A 3 -12.19 13.61 12.91
N ASN A 4 -13.29 12.86 12.96
CA ASN A 4 -13.80 12.28 14.19
C ASN A 4 -13.06 10.97 14.54
N GLU A 5 -12.65 10.16 13.56
CA GLU A 5 -11.95 8.89 13.82
C GLU A 5 -10.50 9.10 14.23
N HIS A 6 -9.77 10.01 13.57
CA HIS A 6 -8.40 10.34 14.01
C HIS A 6 -8.39 10.98 15.41
N ARG A 7 -9.41 11.76 15.76
CA ARG A 7 -9.57 12.29 17.13
C ARG A 7 -9.90 11.19 18.14
N LYS A 8 -10.78 10.26 17.79
CA LYS A 8 -11.11 9.08 18.62
C LYS A 8 -9.89 8.20 18.84
N VAL A 9 -9.12 7.88 17.79
CA VAL A 9 -7.87 7.11 17.89
C VAL A 9 -6.85 7.84 18.74
N ARG A 10 -6.64 9.15 18.54
CA ARG A 10 -5.73 9.94 19.40
C ARG A 10 -6.20 9.96 20.87
N HIS A 11 -7.49 10.11 21.12
CA HIS A 11 -8.05 10.12 22.47
C HIS A 11 -7.89 8.75 23.14
N TRP A 12 -8.22 7.68 22.43
CA TRP A 12 -8.10 6.30 22.89
C TRP A 12 -6.64 5.91 23.14
N LEU A 13 -5.71 6.27 22.24
CA LEU A 13 -4.28 6.03 22.42
C LEU A 13 -3.70 6.83 23.60
N ARG A 14 -4.17 8.06 23.84
CA ARG A 14 -3.80 8.84 25.04
C ARG A 14 -4.28 8.15 26.31
N GLN A 15 -5.51 7.66 26.30
CA GLN A 15 -6.08 6.97 27.46
C GLN A 15 -5.34 5.66 27.77
N LEU A 16 -5.07 4.83 26.74
CA LEU A 16 -4.31 3.59 26.91
C LEU A 16 -2.85 3.82 27.35
N SER A 17 -2.24 4.91 26.86
CA SER A 17 -0.90 5.32 27.30
C SER A 17 -0.90 5.76 28.76
N ALA A 18 -1.88 6.54 29.19
CA ALA A 18 -1.99 7.01 30.57
C ALA A 18 -2.25 5.86 31.55
N GLU A 19 -2.98 4.83 31.10
CA GLU A 19 -3.28 3.63 31.89
C GLU A 19 -2.13 2.59 31.89
N ASN A 20 -1.01 2.87 31.21
CA ASN A 20 0.14 1.96 31.04
C ASN A 20 -0.23 0.55 30.52
N ARG A 21 -1.32 0.46 29.75
CA ARG A 21 -1.87 -0.81 29.22
C ARG A 21 -1.20 -1.29 27.94
N LEU A 22 -0.30 -0.48 27.37
CA LEU A 22 0.41 -0.80 26.13
C LEU A 22 1.67 -1.62 26.45
N THR A 23 1.69 -2.86 25.99
CA THR A 23 2.88 -3.74 25.94
C THR A 23 3.86 -3.27 24.86
N GLY A 24 5.08 -3.83 24.81
CA GLY A 24 6.12 -3.42 23.85
C GLY A 24 5.64 -3.36 22.39
N GLN A 25 5.10 -4.47 21.85
CA GLN A 25 4.64 -4.51 20.45
C GLN A 25 3.41 -3.63 20.18
N THR A 26 2.45 -3.59 21.10
CA THR A 26 1.25 -2.74 20.95
C THR A 26 1.60 -1.26 21.01
N ARG A 27 2.63 -0.89 21.78
CA ARG A 27 3.18 0.47 21.82
C ARG A 27 3.84 0.86 20.50
N LEU A 28 4.67 -0.01 19.91
CA LEU A 28 5.28 0.27 18.59
C LEU A 28 4.22 0.39 17.49
N LEU A 29 3.16 -0.42 17.54
CA LEU A 29 2.02 -0.27 16.64
C LEU A 29 1.29 1.08 16.84
N ALA A 30 1.07 1.50 18.09
CA ALA A 30 0.48 2.80 18.40
C ALA A 30 1.33 3.95 17.86
N VAL A 31 2.66 3.89 18.01
CA VAL A 31 3.59 4.88 17.44
C VAL A 31 3.44 4.97 15.92
N ARG A 32 3.32 3.84 15.23
CA ARG A 32 3.09 3.81 13.77
C ARG A 32 1.79 4.49 13.36
N LEU A 33 0.69 4.21 14.08
CA LEU A 33 -0.60 4.85 13.81
C LEU A 33 -0.53 6.36 14.04
N LEU A 34 0.22 6.81 15.04
CA LEU A 34 0.42 8.24 15.30
C LEU A 34 1.29 8.91 14.24
N LEU A 35 2.32 8.24 13.73
CA LEU A 35 3.12 8.71 12.59
C LEU A 35 2.27 8.86 11.32
N ALA A 36 1.41 7.87 11.02
CA ALA A 36 0.48 7.95 9.90
C ALA A 36 -0.56 9.08 10.06
N ALA A 37 -0.92 9.41 11.30
CA ALA A 37 -1.80 10.52 11.65
C ALA A 37 -1.07 11.86 11.85
N ASP A 38 0.21 11.94 11.46
CA ASP A 38 1.11 13.10 11.59
C ASP A 38 1.13 13.73 12.99
N SER A 39 1.06 12.88 14.02
CA SER A 39 1.00 13.27 15.43
C SER A 39 2.35 13.05 16.10
N LEU A 40 3.39 13.74 15.57
CA LEU A 40 4.80 13.51 15.92
C LEU A 40 5.08 13.63 17.42
N TYR A 41 4.50 14.60 18.11
CA TYR A 41 4.70 14.79 19.56
C TYR A 41 4.23 13.59 20.39
N LEU A 42 3.06 13.02 20.05
CA LEU A 42 2.53 11.86 20.77
C LEU A 42 3.32 10.60 20.43
N ALA A 43 3.72 10.45 19.16
CA ALA A 43 4.58 9.36 18.73
C ALA A 43 5.92 9.38 19.47
N GLU A 44 6.51 10.56 19.65
CA GLU A 44 7.75 10.76 20.39
C GLU A 44 7.62 10.37 21.87
N ASN A 45 6.59 10.86 22.57
CA ASN A 45 6.39 10.51 23.98
C ASN A 45 6.24 9.00 24.20
N LEU A 46 5.58 8.31 23.27
CA LEU A 46 5.42 6.85 23.36
C LEU A 46 6.72 6.10 23.05
N ILE A 47 7.50 6.56 22.07
CA ILE A 47 8.71 5.84 21.65
C ILE A 47 9.86 6.00 22.65
N GLN A 48 9.92 7.10 23.43
CA GLN A 48 10.99 7.38 24.39
C GLN A 48 11.25 6.19 25.34
N THR A 49 10.19 5.60 25.89
CA THR A 49 10.32 4.44 26.79
C THR A 49 10.84 3.18 26.10
N ALA A 50 10.58 3.03 24.79
CA ALA A 50 11.01 1.87 24.01
C ALA A 50 12.47 1.98 23.55
N VAL A 51 13.01 3.19 23.43
CA VAL A 51 14.43 3.43 23.09
C VAL A 51 15.34 3.61 24.32
N ALA A 52 14.78 3.92 25.49
CA ALA A 52 15.54 4.11 26.73
C ALA A 52 15.98 2.81 27.43
N VAL A 53 15.63 1.64 26.89
CA VAL A 53 16.09 0.35 27.41
C VAL A 53 17.51 0.05 26.96
N GLU A 54 18.24 -0.78 27.71
CA GLU A 54 19.67 -1.09 27.46
C GLU A 54 19.92 -1.68 26.06
N ASN A 55 18.97 -2.47 25.53
CA ASN A 55 19.03 -3.07 24.19
C ASN A 55 17.70 -2.84 23.46
N PRO A 56 17.51 -1.67 22.84
CA PRO A 56 16.25 -1.36 22.17
C PRO A 56 16.09 -2.19 20.89
N GLU A 57 14.84 -2.58 20.60
CA GLU A 57 14.54 -3.32 19.37
C GLU A 57 14.79 -2.45 18.12
N PRO A 58 15.20 -3.04 16.98
CA PRO A 58 15.49 -2.30 15.75
C PRO A 58 14.29 -1.50 15.25
N LEU A 59 13.07 -2.01 15.46
CA LEU A 59 11.85 -1.28 15.11
C LEU A 59 11.68 -0.01 15.94
N ALA A 60 12.02 -0.04 17.23
CA ALA A 60 11.93 1.14 18.08
C ALA A 60 12.90 2.23 17.62
N LEU A 61 14.14 1.82 17.29
CA LEU A 61 15.18 2.71 16.77
C LEU A 61 14.80 3.32 15.41
N VAL A 62 14.30 2.51 14.46
CA VAL A 62 13.87 3.01 13.14
C VAL A 62 12.70 3.99 13.27
N LEU A 63 11.71 3.69 14.11
CA LEU A 63 10.58 4.60 14.34
C LEU A 63 11.02 5.91 15.01
N ALA A 64 11.94 5.84 15.98
CA ALA A 64 12.51 7.04 16.59
C ALA A 64 13.30 7.88 15.57
N ALA A 65 14.06 7.24 14.69
CA ALA A 65 14.74 7.91 13.59
C ALA A 65 13.75 8.63 12.67
N THR A 66 12.67 7.95 12.24
CA THR A 66 11.63 8.55 11.39
C THR A 66 10.98 9.76 12.06
N ILE A 67 10.65 9.67 13.35
CA ILE A 67 10.11 10.81 14.11
C ILE A 67 11.09 11.98 14.09
N LYS A 68 12.38 11.73 14.35
CA LYS A 68 13.39 12.79 14.41
C LYS A 68 13.65 13.44 13.05
N GLN A 69 13.71 12.66 11.99
CA GLN A 69 13.83 13.19 10.63
C GLN A 69 12.64 14.09 10.27
N ARG A 70 11.40 13.65 10.56
CA ARG A 70 10.20 14.47 10.30
C ARG A 70 10.13 15.74 11.14
N GLN A 71 10.82 15.78 12.27
CA GLN A 71 11.01 16.98 13.09
C GLN A 71 12.14 17.90 12.59
N GLY A 72 12.91 17.50 11.57
CA GLY A 72 14.08 18.22 11.07
C GLY A 72 15.35 18.00 11.90
N HIS A 73 15.38 16.96 12.75
CA HIS A 73 16.52 16.59 13.57
C HIS A 73 17.33 15.45 12.94
N ASP A 74 17.94 15.71 11.78
CA ASP A 74 18.60 14.68 10.97
C ASP A 74 19.77 13.98 11.67
N GLU A 75 20.54 14.71 12.48
CA GLU A 75 21.66 14.13 13.25
C GLU A 75 21.16 13.10 14.29
N LEU A 76 20.06 13.41 14.98
CA LEU A 76 19.46 12.48 15.94
C LEU A 76 18.86 11.27 15.22
N ALA A 77 18.27 11.47 14.04
CA ALA A 77 17.78 10.37 13.21
C ALA A 77 18.93 9.44 12.79
N ALA A 78 20.06 10.01 12.35
CA ALA A 78 21.24 9.26 11.98
C ALA A 78 21.78 8.43 13.16
N ASN A 79 21.86 9.01 14.36
CA ASN A 79 22.32 8.30 15.56
C ASN A 79 21.47 7.07 15.89
N PHE A 80 20.13 7.18 15.78
CA PHE A 80 19.25 6.02 15.98
C PHE A 80 19.45 4.93 14.92
N LEU A 81 19.69 5.31 13.66
CA LEU A 81 19.98 4.36 12.58
C LEU A 81 21.35 3.68 12.77
N GLU A 82 22.35 4.41 13.27
CA GLU A 82 23.65 3.84 13.63
C GLU A 82 23.54 2.84 14.77
N GLN A 83 22.77 3.15 15.82
CA GLN A 83 22.45 2.20 16.88
C GLN A 83 21.73 0.96 16.34
N ALA A 84 20.79 1.14 15.41
CA ALA A 84 20.07 0.02 14.79
C ALA A 84 21.01 -0.86 13.96
N ARG A 85 21.97 -0.25 13.27
CA ARG A 85 23.02 -0.97 12.54
C ARG A 85 23.99 -1.69 13.48
N ALA A 86 24.40 -1.05 14.57
CA ALA A 86 25.24 -1.68 15.59
C ALA A 86 24.54 -2.87 16.27
N TRP A 87 23.21 -2.79 16.48
CA TRP A 87 22.42 -3.93 16.95
C TRP A 87 22.48 -5.14 16.00
N ALA A 88 22.56 -4.87 14.69
CA ALA A 88 22.64 -5.88 13.64
C ALA A 88 24.07 -6.38 13.35
N ASP A 89 25.08 -5.91 14.09
CA ASP A 89 26.52 -6.14 13.85
C ASP A 89 26.84 -7.49 13.21
N GLN A 90 27.24 -7.46 11.92
CA GLN A 90 27.65 -8.56 11.03
C GLN A 90 26.84 -9.87 11.10
N ASP A 91 25.73 -9.92 11.83
CA ASP A 91 24.84 -11.06 11.96
C ASP A 91 23.83 -11.00 10.80
N PRO A 92 23.86 -11.98 9.88
CA PRO A 92 23.03 -11.90 8.68
C PRO A 92 21.53 -11.91 8.98
N GLY A 93 21.10 -12.60 10.05
CA GLY A 93 19.70 -12.67 10.46
C GLY A 93 19.18 -11.34 11.01
N ARG A 94 19.99 -10.66 11.82
CA ARG A 94 19.67 -9.32 12.34
C ARG A 94 19.75 -8.26 11.26
N LEU A 95 20.71 -8.34 10.34
CA LEU A 95 20.77 -7.45 9.17
C LEU A 95 19.54 -7.61 8.28
N LEU A 96 19.10 -8.84 8.03
CA LEU A 96 17.86 -9.11 7.31
C LEU A 96 16.65 -8.49 8.04
N ARG A 97 16.53 -8.72 9.35
CA ARG A 97 15.45 -8.12 10.17
C ARG A 97 15.48 -6.60 10.14
N LEU A 98 16.66 -5.98 10.21
CA LEU A 98 16.82 -4.53 10.12
C LEU A 98 16.44 -4.00 8.74
N ALA A 99 16.94 -4.62 7.66
CA ALA A 99 16.63 -4.25 6.29
C ALA A 99 15.12 -4.33 6.02
N THR A 100 14.46 -5.42 6.44
CA THR A 100 13.01 -5.57 6.34
C THR A 100 12.27 -4.52 7.18
N THR A 101 12.77 -4.20 8.37
CA THR A 101 12.19 -3.16 9.24
C THR A 101 12.26 -1.79 8.57
N ILE A 102 13.42 -1.41 8.04
CA ILE A 102 13.57 -0.15 7.31
C ILE A 102 12.68 -0.16 6.07
N ALA A 103 12.73 -1.20 5.23
CA ALA A 103 11.91 -1.29 4.02
C ALA A 103 10.41 -1.13 4.30
N ASN A 104 9.90 -1.79 5.36
CA ASN A 104 8.46 -1.79 5.67
C ASN A 104 7.98 -0.50 6.35
N TYR A 105 8.85 0.22 7.07
CA TYR A 105 8.42 1.31 7.95
C TYR A 105 9.05 2.67 7.67
N ALA A 106 10.16 2.70 6.94
CA ALA A 106 10.93 3.91 6.68
C ALA A 106 11.70 3.87 5.35
N GLY A 107 11.34 2.98 4.41
CA GLY A 107 12.15 2.70 3.23
C GLY A 107 12.36 3.94 2.36
N TYR A 108 11.30 4.74 2.19
CA TYR A 108 11.33 6.02 1.50
C TYR A 108 11.97 7.15 2.32
N ASP A 109 11.91 7.06 3.65
CA ASP A 109 12.47 8.04 4.57
C ASP A 109 14.01 7.90 4.65
N PHE A 110 14.53 6.67 4.57
CA PHE A 110 15.97 6.34 4.67
C PHE A 110 16.49 5.47 3.50
N PRO A 111 16.38 5.95 2.25
CA PRO A 111 16.65 5.14 1.07
C PRO A 111 18.12 4.75 0.95
N ARG A 112 19.04 5.63 1.37
CA ARG A 112 20.49 5.38 1.36
C ARG A 112 20.89 4.32 2.37
N GLN A 113 20.34 4.37 3.59
CA GLN A 113 20.63 3.38 4.63
C GLN A 113 20.10 2.01 4.23
N LEU A 114 18.90 1.94 3.66
CA LEU A 114 18.35 0.69 3.13
C LEU A 114 19.25 0.10 2.03
N GLN A 115 19.77 0.93 1.12
CA GLN A 115 20.72 0.48 0.09
C GLN A 115 22.01 -0.09 0.70
N ILE A 116 22.60 0.58 1.69
CA ILE A 116 23.85 0.12 2.32
C ILE A 116 23.62 -1.22 3.01
N ILE A 117 22.58 -1.33 3.84
CA ILE A 117 22.30 -2.54 4.63
C ILE A 117 21.94 -3.71 3.71
N SER A 118 21.14 -3.48 2.67
CA SER A 118 20.79 -4.53 1.70
C SER A 118 22.00 -4.97 0.85
N GLN A 119 22.94 -4.08 0.55
CA GLN A 119 24.19 -4.43 -0.11
C GLN A 119 25.09 -5.29 0.80
N ASP A 120 25.20 -4.94 2.08
CA ASP A 120 25.95 -5.75 3.06
C ASP A 120 25.29 -7.13 3.23
N LEU A 121 23.96 -7.19 3.32
CA LEU A 121 23.19 -8.43 3.37
C LEU A 121 23.43 -9.32 2.15
N ALA A 122 23.43 -8.75 0.94
CA ALA A 122 23.70 -9.50 -0.29
C ALA A 122 25.14 -10.07 -0.33
N ARG A 123 26.11 -9.42 0.33
CA ARG A 123 27.48 -9.96 0.47
C ARG A 123 27.56 -11.10 1.48
N LEU A 124 26.85 -10.97 2.60
CA LEU A 124 26.86 -11.96 3.68
C LEU A 124 25.96 -13.17 3.40
N MET A 125 24.93 -12.99 2.57
CA MET A 125 23.97 -14.03 2.18
C MET A 125 23.75 -14.04 0.66
N PRO A 126 24.76 -14.44 -0.13
CA PRO A 126 24.69 -14.38 -1.59
C PRO A 126 23.58 -15.28 -2.18
N ASP A 127 23.16 -16.32 -1.46
CA ASP A 127 22.10 -17.24 -1.92
C ASP A 127 20.71 -16.86 -1.40
N SER A 128 20.59 -15.77 -0.64
CA SER A 128 19.30 -15.35 -0.09
C SER A 128 18.46 -14.61 -1.12
N LEU A 129 17.42 -15.27 -1.62
CA LEU A 129 16.42 -14.62 -2.48
C LEU A 129 15.80 -13.38 -1.82
N THR A 130 15.47 -13.45 -0.53
CA THR A 130 14.95 -12.29 0.23
C THR A 130 15.98 -11.16 0.29
N GLY A 131 17.26 -11.49 0.48
CA GLY A 131 18.34 -10.51 0.44
C GLY A 131 18.45 -9.79 -0.90
N HIS A 132 18.39 -10.54 -2.01
CA HIS A 132 18.38 -9.97 -3.36
C HIS A 132 17.16 -9.08 -3.60
N LEU A 133 15.96 -9.54 -3.23
CA LEU A 133 14.73 -8.75 -3.41
C LEU A 133 14.76 -7.45 -2.61
N LEU A 134 15.25 -7.47 -1.36
CA LEU A 134 15.41 -6.24 -0.56
C LEU A 134 16.40 -5.27 -1.18
N ARG A 135 17.52 -5.77 -1.74
CA ARG A 135 18.50 -4.94 -2.45
C ARG A 135 17.92 -4.32 -3.71
N ILE A 136 17.19 -5.11 -4.51
CA ILE A 136 16.50 -4.64 -5.72
C ILE A 136 15.50 -3.54 -5.36
N ASP A 137 14.69 -3.75 -4.34
CA ASP A 137 13.72 -2.77 -3.88
C ASP A 137 14.45 -1.50 -3.39
N ALA A 138 15.56 -1.63 -2.64
CA ALA A 138 16.40 -0.51 -2.21
C ALA A 138 17.01 0.29 -3.37
N LEU A 139 17.50 -0.40 -4.41
CA LEU A 139 18.03 0.22 -5.64
C LEU A 139 16.96 1.08 -6.31
N ALA A 140 15.73 0.58 -6.41
CA ALA A 140 14.63 1.32 -7.00
C ALA A 140 14.27 2.58 -6.19
N VAL A 141 14.29 2.50 -4.85
CA VAL A 141 13.98 3.67 -4.00
C VAL A 141 15.05 4.76 -4.14
N VAL A 142 16.33 4.42 -4.31
CA VAL A 142 17.39 5.41 -4.59
C VAL A 142 17.46 5.85 -6.06
N GLY A 143 16.44 5.55 -6.87
CA GLY A 143 16.34 5.98 -8.27
C GLY A 143 17.10 5.10 -9.29
N LYS A 144 17.75 4.01 -8.86
CA LYS A 144 18.48 3.08 -9.75
C LYS A 144 17.56 1.99 -10.30
N VAL A 145 16.43 2.40 -10.90
CA VAL A 145 15.35 1.50 -11.32
C VAL A 145 15.79 0.55 -12.43
N GLU A 146 16.60 1.00 -13.40
CA GLU A 146 17.13 0.13 -14.47
C GLU A 146 18.04 -0.98 -13.91
N GLN A 147 18.93 -0.65 -12.95
CA GLN A 147 19.76 -1.67 -12.30
C GLN A 147 18.92 -2.69 -11.52
N ALA A 148 17.86 -2.22 -10.86
CA ALA A 148 16.91 -3.10 -10.18
C ALA A 148 16.18 -4.02 -11.17
N LEU A 149 15.83 -3.52 -12.36
CA LEU A 149 15.20 -4.31 -13.42
C LEU A 149 16.16 -5.37 -14.00
N ASP A 150 17.43 -5.01 -14.22
CA ASP A 150 18.46 -5.95 -14.69
C ASP A 150 18.69 -7.09 -13.67
N GLU A 151 18.81 -6.76 -12.37
CA GLU A 151 18.94 -7.75 -11.30
C GLU A 151 17.71 -8.67 -11.21
N LEU A 152 16.49 -8.12 -11.37
CA LEU A 152 15.27 -8.93 -11.47
C LEU A 152 15.27 -9.87 -12.66
N GLY A 153 15.79 -9.42 -13.82
CA GLY A 153 15.93 -10.27 -15.01
C GLY A 153 16.87 -11.45 -14.77
N GLN A 154 17.99 -11.22 -14.08
CA GLN A 154 18.91 -12.29 -13.69
C GLN A 154 18.25 -13.27 -12.71
N LEU A 155 17.51 -12.77 -11.72
CA LEU A 155 16.76 -13.62 -10.80
C LEU A 155 15.66 -14.42 -11.50
N ALA A 156 14.98 -13.85 -12.50
CA ALA A 156 13.93 -14.55 -13.26
C ALA A 156 14.50 -15.73 -14.06
N VAL A 157 15.75 -15.66 -14.51
CA VAL A 157 16.43 -16.79 -15.15
C VAL A 157 16.72 -17.92 -14.16
N ILE A 158 17.09 -17.57 -12.92
CA ILE A 158 17.41 -18.54 -11.86
C ILE A 158 16.14 -19.13 -11.24
N PHE A 159 15.09 -18.32 -11.10
CA PHE A 159 13.82 -18.64 -10.44
C PHE A 159 12.62 -18.37 -11.36
N PRO A 160 12.49 -19.07 -12.49
CA PRO A 160 11.49 -18.77 -13.52
C PRO A 160 10.05 -18.93 -13.05
N GLU A 161 9.79 -19.80 -12.06
CA GLU A 161 8.44 -20.03 -11.52
C GLU A 161 8.10 -19.14 -10.32
N PHE A 162 9.04 -18.28 -9.88
CA PHE A 162 8.84 -17.49 -8.68
C PHE A 162 8.11 -16.18 -8.99
N TYR A 163 6.77 -16.26 -9.01
CA TYR A 163 5.85 -15.15 -9.26
C TYR A 163 6.23 -13.79 -8.62
N PRO A 164 6.72 -13.71 -7.35
CA PRO A 164 7.10 -12.42 -6.76
C PRO A 164 8.23 -11.68 -7.48
N VAL A 165 9.10 -12.37 -8.23
CA VAL A 165 10.12 -11.75 -9.10
C VAL A 165 9.44 -11.13 -10.32
N THR A 166 8.61 -11.89 -11.02
CA THR A 166 7.91 -11.43 -12.23
C THR A 166 6.95 -10.27 -11.93
N LYS A 167 6.25 -10.33 -10.78
CA LYS A 167 5.41 -9.23 -10.28
C LYS A 167 6.22 -7.95 -10.10
N ARG A 168 7.38 -8.01 -9.44
CA ARG A 168 8.27 -6.84 -9.26
C ARG A 168 8.81 -6.34 -10.59
N GLN A 169 9.22 -7.23 -11.48
CA GLN A 169 9.73 -6.88 -12.81
C GLN A 169 8.68 -6.11 -13.60
N SER A 170 7.42 -6.56 -13.63
CA SER A 170 6.32 -5.85 -14.29
C SER A 170 6.10 -4.45 -13.68
N ALA A 171 6.20 -4.32 -12.36
CA ALA A 171 6.07 -3.04 -11.67
C ALA A 171 7.22 -2.09 -12.01
N LYS A 172 8.47 -2.57 -12.15
CA LYS A 172 9.61 -1.74 -12.56
C LYS A 172 9.52 -1.34 -14.04
N LEU A 173 9.06 -2.23 -14.92
CA LEU A 173 8.79 -1.88 -16.32
C LEU A 173 7.73 -0.78 -16.43
N LEU A 174 6.65 -0.87 -15.64
CA LEU A 174 5.63 0.18 -15.55
C LEU A 174 6.23 1.49 -14.98
N GLN A 175 7.07 1.39 -13.95
CA GLN A 175 7.78 2.53 -13.36
C GLN A 175 8.66 3.26 -14.38
N LEU A 176 9.30 2.53 -15.29
CA LEU A 176 10.15 3.04 -16.37
C LEU A 176 9.35 3.44 -17.63
N GLY A 177 8.01 3.34 -17.61
CA GLY A 177 7.18 3.63 -18.79
C GLY A 177 7.39 2.66 -19.95
N ARG A 178 8.04 1.51 -19.75
CA ARG A 178 8.24 0.43 -20.74
C ARG A 178 6.95 -0.39 -20.88
N LEU A 179 5.86 0.29 -21.25
CA LEU A 179 4.49 -0.25 -21.23
C LEU A 179 4.30 -1.52 -22.09
N PRO A 180 4.87 -1.64 -23.31
CA PRO A 180 4.71 -2.86 -24.11
C PRO A 180 5.34 -4.08 -23.44
N GLU A 181 6.52 -3.92 -22.83
CA GLU A 181 7.23 -4.99 -22.13
C GLU A 181 6.51 -5.36 -20.83
N ALA A 182 6.04 -4.36 -20.07
CA ALA A 182 5.22 -4.59 -18.90
C ALA A 182 3.96 -5.39 -19.25
N PHE A 183 3.29 -5.04 -20.34
CA PHE A 183 2.07 -5.72 -20.80
C PHE A 183 2.36 -7.17 -21.19
N ALA A 184 3.38 -7.40 -22.03
CA ALA A 184 3.76 -8.74 -22.46
C ALA A 184 4.11 -9.62 -21.27
N LEU A 185 4.85 -9.09 -20.29
CA LEU A 185 5.21 -9.82 -19.09
C LEU A 185 3.98 -10.15 -18.23
N VAL A 186 3.07 -9.20 -18.03
CA VAL A 186 1.82 -9.44 -17.28
C VAL A 186 0.97 -10.52 -17.95
N GLU A 187 0.82 -10.49 -19.27
CA GLU A 187 0.07 -11.53 -20.01
C GLU A 187 0.73 -12.89 -19.88
N GLN A 188 2.05 -12.96 -20.07
CA GLN A 188 2.80 -14.20 -19.92
C GLN A 188 2.68 -14.76 -18.49
N THR A 189 2.81 -13.90 -17.47
CA THR A 189 2.65 -14.28 -16.05
C THR A 189 1.27 -14.85 -15.77
N ARG A 190 0.23 -14.34 -16.43
CA ARG A 190 -1.15 -14.84 -16.27
C ARG A 190 -1.32 -16.23 -16.86
N ILE A 191 -0.63 -16.53 -17.96
CA ILE A 191 -0.61 -17.85 -18.59
C ILE A 191 0.18 -18.84 -17.72
N ASP A 192 1.37 -18.45 -17.27
CA ASP A 192 2.26 -19.31 -16.48
C ASP A 192 1.78 -19.51 -15.04
N HIS A 193 1.07 -18.52 -14.49
CA HIS A 193 0.52 -18.52 -13.14
C HIS A 193 -0.95 -18.06 -13.12
N PRO A 194 -1.92 -18.91 -13.55
CA PRO A 194 -3.33 -18.53 -13.63
C PRO A 194 -3.93 -18.04 -12.31
N TRP A 195 -3.46 -18.59 -11.18
CA TRP A 195 -3.85 -18.19 -9.82
C TRP A 195 -3.44 -16.74 -9.47
N SER A 196 -2.50 -16.15 -10.19
CA SER A 196 -2.04 -14.78 -9.98
C SER A 196 -2.89 -13.72 -10.67
N THR A 197 -3.83 -14.13 -11.54
CA THR A 197 -4.70 -13.23 -12.31
C THR A 197 -5.32 -12.11 -11.46
N PRO A 198 -5.87 -12.38 -10.26
CA PRO A 198 -6.49 -11.32 -9.47
C PRO A 198 -5.51 -10.24 -8.99
N ASP A 199 -4.25 -10.61 -8.73
CA ASP A 199 -3.20 -9.68 -8.31
C ASP A 199 -2.70 -8.79 -9.45
N LEU A 200 -2.87 -9.23 -10.70
CA LEU A 200 -2.36 -8.56 -11.90
C LEU A 200 -3.37 -7.59 -12.53
N VAL A 201 -4.65 -7.62 -12.13
CA VAL A 201 -5.72 -6.78 -12.68
C VAL A 201 -5.30 -5.31 -12.74
N LEU A 202 -4.84 -4.75 -11.63
CA LEU A 202 -4.50 -3.33 -11.57
C LEU A 202 -3.26 -2.96 -12.37
N ALA A 203 -2.26 -3.84 -12.45
CA ALA A 203 -1.11 -3.62 -13.32
C ALA A 203 -1.57 -3.50 -14.78
N ARG A 204 -2.42 -4.43 -15.23
CA ARG A 204 -2.98 -4.45 -16.59
C ARG A 204 -3.86 -3.22 -16.87
N VAL A 205 -4.76 -2.88 -15.95
CA VAL A 205 -5.62 -1.68 -16.03
C VAL A 205 -4.78 -0.41 -16.15
N ASN A 206 -3.75 -0.25 -15.32
CA ASN A 206 -2.85 0.90 -15.38
C ASN A 206 -2.11 0.98 -16.72
N ILE A 207 -1.62 -0.15 -17.24
CA ILE A 207 -0.95 -0.20 -18.55
C ILE A 207 -1.91 0.17 -19.68
N LEU A 208 -3.10 -0.45 -19.71
CA LEU A 208 -4.14 -0.17 -20.71
C LEU A 208 -4.55 1.31 -20.67
N TRP A 209 -4.71 1.87 -19.47
CA TRP A 209 -5.09 3.26 -19.29
C TRP A 209 -4.03 4.23 -19.81
N LEU A 210 -2.75 4.00 -19.48
CA LEU A 210 -1.63 4.80 -19.98
C LEU A 210 -1.47 4.68 -21.50
N GLN A 211 -1.81 3.53 -22.08
CA GLN A 211 -1.89 3.32 -23.54
C GLN A 211 -3.14 3.92 -24.19
N ARG A 212 -4.01 4.60 -23.43
CA ARG A 212 -5.29 5.17 -23.88
C ARG A 212 -6.33 4.14 -24.35
N ARG A 213 -6.16 2.88 -23.95
CA ARG A 213 -7.11 1.78 -24.18
C ARG A 213 -8.17 1.76 -23.06
N TRP A 214 -8.87 2.87 -22.89
CA TRP A 214 -9.72 3.13 -21.72
C TRP A 214 -10.90 2.16 -21.59
N ARG A 215 -11.55 1.79 -22.70
CA ARG A 215 -12.67 0.83 -22.69
C ARG A 215 -12.24 -0.54 -22.19
N GLU A 216 -11.08 -1.02 -22.65
CA GLU A 216 -10.53 -2.31 -22.22
C GLU A 216 -10.16 -2.26 -20.73
N ALA A 217 -9.57 -1.16 -20.26
CA ALA A 217 -9.26 -0.99 -18.83
C ALA A 217 -10.53 -1.01 -17.95
N LEU A 218 -11.63 -0.40 -18.39
CA LEU A 218 -12.91 -0.41 -17.68
C LEU A 218 -13.52 -1.81 -17.68
N GLN A 219 -13.51 -2.49 -18.83
CA GLN A 219 -14.02 -3.86 -18.95
C GLN A 219 -13.27 -4.82 -18.01
N GLU A 220 -11.94 -4.72 -17.94
CA GLU A 220 -11.13 -5.55 -17.02
C GLU A 220 -11.50 -5.33 -15.54
N LEU A 221 -11.79 -4.09 -15.14
CA LEU A 221 -12.26 -3.79 -13.79
C LEU A 221 -13.67 -4.33 -13.53
N GLU A 222 -14.57 -4.21 -14.50
CA GLU A 222 -15.93 -4.73 -14.41
C GLU A 222 -15.95 -6.26 -14.31
N GLU A 223 -15.18 -6.95 -15.16
CA GLU A 223 -15.02 -8.40 -15.14
C GLU A 223 -14.45 -8.88 -13.80
N ALA A 224 -13.41 -8.21 -13.28
CA ALA A 224 -12.80 -8.55 -11.99
C ALA A 224 -13.74 -8.37 -10.78
N LEU A 225 -14.84 -7.63 -10.94
CA LEU A 225 -15.87 -7.40 -9.92
C LEU A 225 -17.12 -8.27 -10.10
N THR A 226 -17.18 -9.11 -11.14
CA THR A 226 -18.38 -9.93 -11.46
C THR A 226 -18.69 -10.96 -10.39
N SER A 227 -17.68 -11.67 -9.88
CA SER A 227 -17.85 -12.64 -8.79
C SER A 227 -17.70 -11.92 -7.46
N SER A 228 -18.80 -11.43 -6.87
CA SER A 228 -18.69 -10.62 -5.65
C SER A 228 -18.27 -11.45 -4.43
N VAL A 229 -17.49 -10.86 -3.53
CA VAL A 229 -17.15 -11.49 -2.25
C VAL A 229 -18.41 -11.74 -1.41
N PHE A 230 -19.47 -10.96 -1.62
CA PHE A 230 -20.76 -11.18 -0.97
C PHE A 230 -21.40 -12.51 -1.41
N ASP A 231 -21.31 -12.86 -2.69
CA ASP A 231 -21.80 -14.15 -3.21
C ASP A 231 -20.99 -15.33 -2.66
N LEU A 232 -19.66 -15.19 -2.62
CA LEU A 232 -18.76 -16.18 -2.05
C LEU A 232 -19.03 -16.38 -0.56
N PHE A 233 -19.23 -15.29 0.17
CA PHE A 233 -19.56 -15.33 1.59
C PHE A 233 -20.92 -16.00 1.83
N ALA A 234 -21.96 -15.64 1.06
CA ALA A 234 -23.27 -16.26 1.16
C ALA A 234 -23.22 -17.76 0.83
N ALA A 235 -22.43 -18.17 -0.17
CA ALA A 235 -22.23 -19.57 -0.51
C ALA A 235 -21.50 -20.34 0.61
N ALA A 236 -20.46 -19.74 1.20
CA ALA A 236 -19.74 -20.32 2.32
C ALA A 236 -20.64 -20.47 3.56
N ALA A 237 -21.46 -19.45 3.85
CA ALA A 237 -22.44 -19.48 4.93
C ALA A 237 -23.48 -20.59 4.76
N ARG A 238 -24.01 -20.78 3.53
CA ARG A 238 -24.92 -21.90 3.21
C ARG A 238 -24.27 -23.25 3.45
N THR A 239 -23.01 -23.42 3.04
CA THR A 239 -22.25 -24.68 3.21
C THR A 239 -21.97 -24.98 4.68
N ALA A 240 -21.72 -23.95 5.49
CA ALA A 240 -21.45 -24.07 6.91
C ALA A 240 -22.71 -24.04 7.80
N GLU A 241 -23.90 -24.04 7.20
CA GLU A 241 -25.20 -23.95 7.91
C GLU A 241 -25.28 -22.73 8.87
N VAL A 242 -24.65 -21.62 8.48
CA VAL A 242 -24.69 -20.35 9.22
C VAL A 242 -25.79 -19.47 8.63
N VAL A 243 -26.72 -19.05 9.48
CA VAL A 243 -27.82 -18.15 9.07
C VAL A 243 -27.25 -16.76 8.83
N VAL A 244 -27.35 -16.30 7.58
CA VAL A 244 -26.98 -14.94 7.18
C VAL A 244 -28.20 -14.23 6.56
N PRO A 245 -28.28 -12.89 6.67
CA PRO A 245 -29.35 -12.13 6.02
C PRO A 245 -29.38 -12.37 4.51
N SER A 246 -30.56 -12.28 3.90
CA SER A 246 -30.69 -12.26 2.44
C SER A 246 -30.06 -11.00 1.85
N ASP A 247 -29.56 -11.12 0.63
CA ASP A 247 -29.06 -9.96 -0.13
C ASP A 247 -30.19 -9.05 -0.63
N ASP A 248 -31.43 -9.57 -0.66
CA ASP A 248 -32.61 -8.78 -0.97
C ASP A 248 -32.89 -7.77 0.15
N PRO A 249 -32.90 -6.45 -0.15
CA PRO A 249 -33.31 -5.45 0.82
C PRO A 249 -34.79 -5.67 1.18
N PRO A 250 -35.21 -5.50 2.45
CA PRO A 250 -36.59 -5.79 2.84
C PRO A 250 -37.60 -4.92 2.07
N GLY A 251 -38.50 -5.49 1.27
CA GLY A 251 -39.69 -4.80 0.74
C GLY A 251 -39.44 -3.38 0.19
N LEU A 252 -40.03 -2.34 0.80
CA LEU A 252 -40.06 -0.93 0.33
C LEU A 252 -38.69 -0.20 0.30
N TRP A 253 -37.60 -0.83 0.72
CA TRP A 253 -36.25 -0.20 0.75
C TRP A 253 -35.65 0.21 -0.61
N PRO A 254 -35.89 -0.49 -1.74
CA PRO A 254 -35.45 -0.04 -3.07
C PRO A 254 -36.05 1.31 -3.49
N LEU A 255 -37.24 1.66 -2.99
CA LEU A 255 -37.93 2.92 -3.30
C LEU A 255 -37.37 4.13 -2.52
N LEU A 256 -36.65 3.88 -1.41
CA LEU A 256 -36.09 4.93 -0.55
C LEU A 256 -34.61 5.25 -0.87
N GLY A 257 -34.00 4.54 -1.83
CA GLY A 257 -32.67 4.87 -2.37
C GLY A 257 -31.50 4.77 -1.38
N GLN A 258 -31.69 4.19 -0.20
CA GLN A 258 -30.67 4.15 0.88
C GLN A 258 -30.50 2.76 1.54
N GLY A 259 -31.18 1.71 1.05
CA GLY A 259 -31.03 0.37 1.62
C GLY A 259 -29.68 -0.25 1.24
N VAL A 260 -28.69 -0.14 2.13
CA VAL A 260 -27.52 -1.04 2.07
C VAL A 260 -28.05 -2.46 2.30
N SER A 261 -27.69 -3.41 1.44
CA SER A 261 -28.06 -4.81 1.63
C SER A 261 -27.68 -5.28 3.04
N PRO A 262 -28.59 -5.91 3.80
CA PRO A 262 -28.27 -6.42 5.13
C PRO A 262 -27.10 -7.41 5.13
N LEU A 263 -26.97 -8.20 4.05
CA LEU A 263 -25.82 -9.08 3.85
C LEU A 263 -24.54 -8.26 3.67
N ARG A 264 -24.58 -7.19 2.88
CA ARG A 264 -23.44 -6.30 2.69
C ARG A 264 -23.01 -5.62 3.99
N GLU A 265 -23.94 -5.13 4.80
CA GLU A 265 -23.64 -4.54 6.11
C GLU A 265 -23.00 -5.57 7.05
N LEU A 266 -23.51 -6.80 7.07
CA LEU A 266 -22.93 -7.89 7.84
C LEU A 266 -21.50 -8.20 7.40
N VAL A 267 -21.27 -8.35 6.09
CA VAL A 267 -19.96 -8.65 5.53
C VAL A 267 -18.99 -7.50 5.77
N ASP A 268 -19.38 -6.25 5.52
CA ASP A 268 -18.56 -5.06 5.81
C ASP A 268 -18.19 -5.00 7.30
N THR A 269 -19.14 -5.34 8.17
CA THR A 269 -18.92 -5.41 9.62
C THR A 269 -17.98 -6.55 9.99
N ALA A 270 -18.16 -7.75 9.44
CA ALA A 270 -17.31 -8.91 9.69
C ALA A 270 -15.88 -8.73 9.16
N MET A 271 -15.73 -8.02 8.03
CA MET A 271 -14.46 -7.69 7.39
C MET A 271 -13.83 -6.40 7.95
N SER A 272 -14.44 -5.75 8.94
CA SER A 272 -13.83 -4.57 9.57
C SER A 272 -12.62 -4.97 10.44
N PRO A 273 -11.56 -4.14 10.51
CA PRO A 273 -10.40 -4.41 11.36
C PRO A 273 -10.77 -4.67 12.83
N GLU A 274 -11.81 -4.00 13.33
CA GLU A 274 -12.30 -4.17 14.70
C GLU A 274 -12.86 -5.57 14.96
N SER A 275 -13.48 -6.17 13.94
CA SER A 275 -14.03 -7.52 14.01
C SER A 275 -12.98 -8.60 13.88
N ALA A 276 -11.90 -8.33 13.11
CA ALA A 276 -10.75 -9.22 13.01
C ALA A 276 -9.98 -9.35 14.34
N VAL A 277 -9.96 -8.30 15.16
CA VAL A 277 -9.30 -8.28 16.48
C VAL A 277 -10.29 -8.62 17.62
N ALA A 278 -11.47 -9.14 17.30
CA ALA A 278 -12.51 -9.52 18.26
C ALA A 278 -12.98 -8.39 19.22
N VAL A 279 -12.82 -7.12 18.80
CA VAL A 279 -13.26 -5.96 19.59
C VAL A 279 -14.77 -5.77 19.48
N LYS A 280 -15.36 -6.12 18.32
CA LYS A 280 -16.81 -6.17 18.13
C LYS A 280 -17.34 -7.58 18.42
N PRO A 281 -18.47 -7.72 19.14
CA PRO A 281 -19.12 -9.00 19.35
C PRO A 281 -19.80 -9.43 18.03
N ILE A 282 -19.11 -10.24 17.25
CA ILE A 282 -19.64 -10.96 16.08
C ILE A 282 -19.52 -12.45 16.37
N ASP A 283 -20.48 -13.23 15.85
CA ASP A 283 -20.44 -14.69 15.91
C ASP A 283 -19.10 -15.22 15.38
N GLU A 284 -18.46 -16.09 16.16
CA GLU A 284 -17.19 -16.71 15.81
C GLU A 284 -17.28 -17.47 14.47
N ARG A 285 -18.44 -18.08 14.18
CA ARG A 285 -18.67 -18.77 12.90
C ARG A 285 -18.64 -17.81 11.72
N ILE A 286 -19.21 -16.61 11.89
CA ILE A 286 -19.17 -15.54 10.87
C ILE A 286 -17.73 -15.06 10.67
N ARG A 287 -16.94 -14.94 11.75
CA ARG A 287 -15.51 -14.56 11.64
C ARG A 287 -14.70 -15.62 10.89
N GLN A 288 -14.94 -16.90 11.17
CA GLN A 288 -14.29 -18.02 10.48
C GLN A 288 -14.62 -18.06 8.99
N LEU A 289 -15.87 -17.72 8.61
CA LEU A 289 -16.28 -17.58 7.21
C LEU A 289 -15.66 -16.35 6.53
N ALA A 290 -15.52 -15.25 7.26
CA ALA A 290 -14.98 -14.00 6.73
C ALA A 290 -13.46 -14.04 6.52
N ALA A 291 -12.71 -14.66 7.43
CA ALA A 291 -11.26 -14.69 7.42
C ALA A 291 -10.62 -15.09 6.07
N PRO A 292 -11.01 -16.20 5.40
CA PRO A 292 -10.41 -16.57 4.11
C PRO A 292 -10.76 -15.61 2.97
N LEU A 293 -11.87 -14.88 3.07
CA LEU A 293 -12.36 -13.96 2.04
C LEU A 293 -11.86 -12.52 2.22
N TYR A 294 -11.16 -12.21 3.31
CA TYR A 294 -10.73 -10.85 3.64
C TYR A 294 -9.81 -10.24 2.57
N ALA A 295 -8.88 -11.02 2.02
CA ALA A 295 -7.98 -10.53 0.97
C ALA A 295 -8.75 -10.16 -0.31
N ASP A 296 -9.70 -11.02 -0.72
CA ASP A 296 -10.56 -10.76 -1.87
C ASP A 296 -11.48 -9.56 -1.62
N TYR A 297 -12.03 -9.42 -0.42
CA TYR A 297 -12.84 -8.26 -0.01
C TYR A 297 -12.07 -6.96 -0.17
N ARG A 298 -10.86 -6.89 0.39
CA ARG A 298 -9.99 -5.71 0.30
C ARG A 298 -9.60 -5.41 -1.15
N ARG A 299 -9.33 -6.44 -1.96
CA ARG A 299 -9.07 -6.31 -3.39
C ARG A 299 -10.28 -5.70 -4.11
N GLN A 300 -11.48 -6.26 -3.91
CA GLN A 300 -12.69 -5.77 -4.58
C GLN A 300 -13.06 -4.34 -4.19
N LEU A 301 -12.90 -3.96 -2.91
CA LEU A 301 -13.07 -2.56 -2.50
C LEU A 301 -12.14 -1.62 -3.27
N ARG A 302 -10.86 -2.00 -3.43
CA ARG A 302 -9.90 -1.23 -4.22
C ARG A 302 -10.31 -1.14 -5.68
N LEU A 303 -10.63 -2.27 -6.31
CA LEU A 303 -11.06 -2.34 -7.71
C LEU A 303 -12.33 -1.52 -7.97
N ALA A 304 -13.29 -1.54 -7.04
CA ALA A 304 -14.51 -0.75 -7.13
C ALA A 304 -14.23 0.76 -7.02
N LEU A 305 -13.32 1.18 -6.13
CA LEU A 305 -12.89 2.58 -6.06
C LEU A 305 -12.20 3.03 -7.35
N GLU A 306 -11.32 2.19 -7.89
CA GLU A 306 -10.63 2.42 -9.16
C GLU A 306 -11.63 2.54 -10.33
N LEU A 307 -12.60 1.62 -10.41
CA LEU A 307 -13.64 1.62 -11.43
C LEU A 307 -14.46 2.91 -11.39
N ASN A 308 -14.93 3.31 -10.20
CA ASN A 308 -15.68 4.55 -10.03
C ASN A 308 -14.87 5.79 -10.44
N ALA A 309 -13.58 5.83 -10.06
CA ALA A 309 -12.69 6.92 -10.45
C ALA A 309 -12.56 7.02 -11.98
N ARG A 310 -12.28 5.88 -12.64
CA ARG A 310 -12.05 5.81 -14.09
C ARG A 310 -13.33 6.01 -14.91
N GLN A 311 -14.48 5.49 -14.47
CA GLN A 311 -15.78 5.77 -15.08
C GLN A 311 -16.15 7.25 -15.00
N ALA A 312 -15.87 7.92 -13.87
CA ALA A 312 -16.09 9.36 -13.76
C ALA A 312 -15.20 10.14 -14.74
N VAL A 313 -13.95 9.70 -14.98
CA VAL A 313 -13.11 10.31 -16.03
C VAL A 313 -13.71 10.10 -17.42
N ASP A 314 -14.19 8.89 -17.74
CA ASP A 314 -14.80 8.56 -19.03
C ASP A 314 -16.07 9.39 -19.29
N ARG A 315 -16.91 9.54 -18.27
CA ARG A 315 -18.12 10.41 -18.27
C ARG A 315 -17.81 11.91 -18.22
N ARG A 316 -16.52 12.28 -18.11
CA ARG A 316 -16.04 13.68 -17.96
C ARG A 316 -16.53 14.38 -16.70
N GLU A 317 -16.84 13.63 -15.65
CA GLU A 317 -17.23 14.11 -14.33
C GLU A 317 -15.97 14.41 -13.48
N PHE A 318 -15.16 15.38 -13.89
CA PHE A 318 -13.81 15.60 -13.32
C PHE A 318 -13.78 15.88 -11.81
N PHE A 319 -14.81 16.55 -11.27
CA PHE A 319 -14.94 16.75 -9.81
C PHE A 319 -15.19 15.44 -9.06
N ALA A 320 -16.04 14.55 -9.61
CA ALA A 320 -16.28 13.25 -9.01
C ALA A 320 -15.03 12.37 -9.11
N ALA A 321 -14.40 12.33 -10.29
CA ALA A 321 -13.15 11.61 -10.51
C ALA A 321 -12.06 12.06 -9.52
N THR A 322 -11.85 13.36 -9.36
CA THR A 322 -10.85 13.91 -8.42
C THR A 322 -11.10 13.43 -7.00
N ARG A 323 -12.34 13.47 -6.51
CA ARG A 323 -12.67 12.96 -5.16
C ARG A 323 -12.36 11.47 -5.00
N HIS A 324 -12.63 10.66 -6.03
CA HIS A 324 -12.30 9.24 -6.01
C HIS A 324 -10.78 9.02 -6.02
N TYR A 325 -10.02 9.73 -6.86
CA TYR A 325 -8.56 9.64 -6.89
C TYR A 325 -7.89 10.18 -5.62
N GLU A 326 -8.43 11.21 -4.98
CA GLU A 326 -7.98 11.64 -3.66
C GLU A 326 -8.19 10.57 -2.60
N LEU A 327 -9.34 9.88 -2.63
CA LEU A 327 -9.62 8.78 -1.72
C LEU A 327 -8.65 7.61 -1.96
N LEU A 328 -8.42 7.25 -3.22
CA LEU A 328 -7.44 6.25 -3.63
C LEU A 328 -6.05 6.62 -3.14
N ARG A 329 -5.58 7.86 -3.37
CA ARG A 329 -4.29 8.37 -2.88
C ARG A 329 -4.17 8.30 -1.36
N ARG A 330 -5.25 8.57 -0.62
CA ARG A 330 -5.24 8.48 0.85
C ARG A 330 -5.11 7.03 1.34
N GLN A 331 -5.73 6.09 0.64
CA GLN A 331 -5.71 4.66 1.00
C GLN A 331 -4.46 3.93 0.47
N TYR A 332 -3.92 4.39 -0.65
CA TYR A 332 -2.81 3.79 -1.40
C TYR A 332 -1.82 4.89 -1.82
N PRO A 333 -1.08 5.49 -0.86
CA PRO A 333 -0.22 6.66 -1.11
C PRO A 333 0.99 6.38 -2.01
N ASP A 334 1.46 5.12 -2.06
CA ASP A 334 2.69 4.73 -2.74
C ASP A 334 2.48 4.29 -4.20
N GLU A 335 1.32 4.64 -4.78
CA GLU A 335 0.93 4.22 -6.13
C GLU A 335 1.03 5.35 -7.16
N TRP A 336 2.10 5.30 -7.94
CA TRP A 336 2.43 6.31 -8.92
C TRP A 336 1.40 6.52 -10.03
N PRO A 337 0.70 5.49 -10.57
CA PRO A 337 -0.34 5.70 -11.57
C PRO A 337 -1.51 6.55 -11.05
N ILE A 338 -1.90 6.39 -9.78
CA ILE A 338 -2.96 7.19 -9.13
C ILE A 338 -2.54 8.66 -9.05
N LEU A 339 -1.29 8.93 -8.66
CA LEU A 339 -0.75 10.28 -8.60
C LEU A 339 -0.72 10.93 -9.98
N TYR A 340 -0.28 10.20 -11.00
CA TYR A 340 -0.24 10.68 -12.38
C TYR A 340 -1.63 11.04 -12.92
N ASP A 341 -2.62 10.16 -12.73
CA ASP A 341 -4.00 10.41 -13.15
C ASP A 341 -4.60 11.63 -12.41
N LEU A 342 -4.34 11.76 -11.10
CA LEU A 342 -4.80 12.89 -10.29
C LEU A 342 -4.17 14.23 -10.75
N ALA A 343 -2.87 14.25 -11.07
CA ALA A 343 -2.21 15.44 -11.61
C ALA A 343 -2.85 15.90 -12.92
N GLY A 344 -3.19 14.95 -13.80
CA GLY A 344 -3.91 15.22 -15.05
C GLY A 344 -5.30 15.83 -14.81
N LEU A 345 -6.02 15.37 -13.79
CA LEU A 345 -7.32 15.92 -13.41
C LEU A 345 -7.22 17.35 -12.86
N TYR A 346 -6.25 17.61 -11.98
CA TYR A 346 -5.99 18.96 -11.48
C TYR A 346 -5.65 19.93 -12.62
N GLY A 347 -4.84 19.50 -13.59
CA GLY A 347 -4.56 20.28 -14.79
C GLY A 347 -5.82 20.64 -15.58
N ARG A 348 -6.77 19.69 -15.74
CA ARG A 348 -8.06 19.94 -16.42
C ARG A 348 -8.99 20.88 -15.66
N MET A 349 -8.87 20.95 -14.34
CA MET A 349 -9.65 21.85 -13.49
C MET A 349 -8.96 23.19 -13.23
N ALA A 350 -7.85 23.48 -13.92
CA ALA A 350 -7.03 24.68 -13.73
C ALA A 350 -6.44 24.83 -12.30
N GLN A 351 -6.31 23.72 -11.57
CA GLN A 351 -5.63 23.66 -10.27
C GLN A 351 -4.13 23.40 -10.49
N PHE A 352 -3.44 24.37 -11.10
CA PHE A 352 -2.08 24.18 -11.58
C PHE A 352 -1.06 24.00 -10.46
N GLU A 353 -1.26 24.61 -9.28
CA GLU A 353 -0.37 24.45 -8.13
C GLU A 353 -0.37 23.01 -7.61
N ASP A 354 -1.56 22.41 -7.46
CA ASP A 354 -1.72 21.02 -7.03
C ASP A 354 -1.17 20.04 -8.06
N ALA A 355 -1.45 20.28 -9.35
CA ALA A 355 -0.88 19.50 -10.44
C ALA A 355 0.66 19.58 -10.45
N ALA A 356 1.22 20.78 -10.29
CA ALA A 356 2.66 21.02 -10.26
C ALA A 356 3.33 20.32 -9.08
N ALA A 357 2.70 20.36 -7.90
CA ALA A 357 3.20 19.66 -6.72
C ALA A 357 3.33 18.15 -6.96
N ILE A 358 2.31 17.53 -7.59
CA ILE A 358 2.36 16.10 -7.91
C ILE A 358 3.39 15.82 -9.01
N TYR A 359 3.46 16.63 -10.07
CA TYR A 359 4.47 16.44 -11.11
C TYR A 359 5.91 16.56 -10.60
N ARG A 360 6.18 17.44 -9.63
CA ARG A 360 7.48 17.49 -8.94
C ARG A 360 7.78 16.19 -8.18
N GLN A 361 6.79 15.61 -7.51
CA GLN A 361 6.94 14.32 -6.84
C GLN A 361 7.25 13.19 -7.84
N LEU A 362 6.51 13.13 -8.96
CA LEU A 362 6.73 12.15 -10.02
C LEU A 362 8.12 12.31 -10.67
N ALA A 363 8.55 13.55 -10.92
CA ALA A 363 9.87 13.86 -11.47
C ALA A 363 11.01 13.51 -10.50
N ALA A 364 10.84 13.80 -9.21
CA ALA A 364 11.81 13.40 -8.17
C ALA A 364 11.93 11.88 -8.03
N ALA A 365 10.85 11.13 -8.31
CA ALA A 365 10.85 9.68 -8.37
C ALA A 365 11.38 9.12 -9.72
N HIS A 366 11.87 9.97 -10.62
CA HIS A 366 12.38 9.62 -11.95
C HIS A 366 11.40 8.80 -12.80
N LEU A 367 10.10 9.13 -12.73
CA LEU A 367 9.06 8.44 -13.48
C LEU A 367 8.88 9.08 -14.86
N PRO A 368 9.17 8.38 -15.96
CA PRO A 368 9.06 8.90 -17.32
C PRO A 368 7.61 8.80 -17.85
N TYR A 369 6.62 9.16 -17.03
CA TYR A 369 5.25 9.20 -17.50
C TYR A 369 5.05 10.35 -18.51
N PRO A 370 4.16 10.19 -19.49
CA PRO A 370 3.94 11.21 -20.53
C PRO A 370 3.63 12.59 -19.93
N GLY A 371 4.33 13.63 -20.38
CA GLY A 371 4.09 15.00 -19.91
C GLY A 371 4.67 15.35 -18.53
N VAL A 372 5.26 14.40 -17.78
CA VAL A 372 5.94 14.72 -16.50
C VAL A 372 7.15 15.61 -16.74
N ALA A 373 7.99 15.29 -17.74
CA ALA A 373 9.18 16.09 -18.08
C ALA A 373 8.81 17.50 -18.55
N GLU A 374 7.78 17.64 -19.38
CA GLU A 374 7.28 18.94 -19.85
C GLU A 374 6.69 19.76 -18.68
N ALA A 375 5.88 19.13 -17.81
CA ALA A 375 5.33 19.77 -16.64
C ALA A 375 6.42 20.22 -15.65
N ALA A 376 7.45 19.40 -15.44
CA ALA A 376 8.59 19.74 -14.61
C ALA A 376 9.33 20.98 -15.14
N LEU A 377 9.55 21.06 -16.46
CA LEU A 377 10.17 22.23 -17.10
C LEU A 377 9.32 23.50 -16.98
N ARG A 378 8.00 23.41 -17.17
CA ARG A 378 7.08 24.56 -17.00
C ARG A 378 7.05 25.10 -15.57
N ASN A 379 7.19 24.23 -14.58
CA ASN A 379 7.14 24.59 -13.16
C ASN A 379 8.49 25.06 -12.59
N ALA A 380 9.57 25.00 -13.39
CA ALA A 380 10.90 25.48 -13.03
C ALA A 380 11.17 26.91 -13.52
N GLN A 381 10.28 27.45 -14.35
CA GLN A 381 10.21 28.85 -14.79
C GLN A 381 9.27 29.62 -13.87
#